data_AF-A0A7J6TQW1-F1
#
_entry.id   AF-A0A7J6TQW1-F1
#
_cell.length_a   1.000
_cell.length_b   1.000
_cell.length_c   1.000
_cell.angle_alpha   90.00
_cell.angle_beta   90.00
_cell.angle_gamma   90.00
#
_symmetry.space_group_name_H-M   'P 1'
#
loop_
_entity.id
_entity.type
_entity.pdbx_description
1 polymer ?
#
loop_
_entity_poly.entity_id
_entity_poly.type
_entity_poly.pdbx_seq_one_letter_code
_entity_poly.pdbx_strand_id
1 'polypeptide(L)'
;MVPIGGIGQTVLLECRQKNIPATKGLCEFTVATTRRDDEQIFYSEAGLEEKEASALTAKAIAVLSTEGNPAVETMRLQANFGDLFRCIESAAVSRDTERSAAVAGGIRRVVERSGDLDGRMDFEGYNQVYQLVNDLLFTTARVNSLTMKIDEDVEQEVRREVSPALFSVMPRTAVRSFCSLGINEKVCHLRELISLVHGIRLYHSTSGDWKGAALDVNKVLGDSDNCRKADDVEARLGEINGKIAQLGEHIARLLFASLVSKKEGSGDCEHTEHLSQFAEDICYLRQCTVYLQSIQEDIERALGRLYNSRTQFAECMKLIDVGIGARTVVSKEEVYPRFDSLTKYYTSCRDELHFIDDRIQLAQMVLDQLSGY
;
A
#
# COMPACT_ATOMS: atom_id res chain seq x y z
N MET A 1 -38.95 0.47 16.75
CA MET A 1 -37.62 -0.06 17.11
C MET A 1 -36.57 0.65 16.28
N VAL A 2 -35.52 1.14 16.92
CA VAL A 2 -34.43 1.89 16.28
C VAL A 2 -33.35 0.90 15.81
N PRO A 3 -32.96 0.92 14.54
CA PRO A 3 -31.85 0.08 14.06
C PRO A 3 -30.54 0.55 14.70
N ILE A 4 -29.73 -0.40 15.18
CA ILE A 4 -28.47 -0.12 15.89
C ILE A 4 -27.50 0.68 15.01
N GLY A 5 -27.47 0.42 13.71
CA GLY A 5 -26.68 1.21 12.75
C GLY A 5 -27.11 2.69 12.62
N GLY A 6 -28.33 3.04 13.03
CA GLY A 6 -28.80 4.43 13.08
C GLY A 6 -28.32 5.19 14.32
N ILE A 7 -28.03 4.49 15.42
CA ILE A 7 -27.65 5.10 16.70
C ILE A 7 -26.25 5.72 16.62
N GLY A 8 -25.29 5.06 15.96
CA GLY A 8 -23.95 5.62 15.74
C GLY A 8 -23.97 6.95 14.98
N GLN A 9 -24.89 7.11 14.02
CA GLN A 9 -25.08 8.37 13.29
C GLN A 9 -25.65 9.47 14.20
N THR A 10 -26.58 9.14 15.09
CA THR A 10 -27.15 10.07 16.08
C THR A 10 -26.08 10.54 17.08
N VAL A 11 -25.28 9.61 17.62
CA VAL A 11 -24.15 9.93 18.50
C VAL A 11 -23.17 10.87 17.80
N LEU A 12 -22.82 10.60 16.53
CA LEU A 12 -21.92 11.46 15.75
C LEU A 12 -22.46 12.89 15.61
N LEU A 13 -23.75 13.04 15.34
CA LEU A 13 -24.39 14.36 15.21
C LEU A 13 -24.37 15.12 16.55
N GLU A 14 -24.66 14.44 17.66
CA GLU A 14 -24.63 15.06 18.98
C GLU A 14 -23.21 15.40 19.45
N CYS A 15 -22.21 14.54 19.17
CA CYS A 15 -20.80 14.84 19.41
C CYS A 15 -20.35 16.09 18.66
N ARG A 16 -20.76 16.25 17.39
CA ARG A 16 -20.49 17.47 16.61
C ARG A 16 -21.12 18.71 17.22
N GLN A 17 -22.35 18.61 17.71
CA GLN A 17 -23.00 19.74 18.40
C GLN A 17 -22.29 20.13 19.70
N LYS A 18 -21.69 19.16 20.38
CA LYS A 18 -20.92 19.36 21.63
C LYS A 18 -19.42 19.63 21.42
N ASN A 19 -18.97 19.78 20.17
CA ASN A 19 -17.55 19.92 19.80
C ASN A 19 -16.64 18.79 20.28
N ILE A 20 -17.17 17.57 20.40
CA ILE A 20 -16.40 16.38 20.75
C ILE A 20 -15.84 15.75 19.46
N PRO A 21 -14.50 15.60 19.31
CA PRO A 21 -13.90 15.01 18.12
C PRO A 21 -14.19 13.50 18.09
N ALA A 22 -15.10 13.07 17.22
CA ALA A 22 -15.43 11.67 17.01
C ALA A 22 -15.63 11.34 15.52
N THR A 23 -15.10 10.20 15.10
CA THR A 23 -15.38 9.63 13.77
C THR A 23 -16.64 8.76 13.84
N LYS A 24 -17.23 8.48 12.67
CA LYS A 24 -18.37 7.56 12.58
C LYS A 24 -18.01 6.17 13.13
N GLY A 25 -16.84 5.66 12.77
CA GLY A 25 -16.34 4.37 13.26
C GLY A 25 -16.18 4.35 14.78
N LEU A 26 -15.65 5.42 15.39
CA LEU A 26 -15.56 5.54 16.84
C LEU A 26 -16.94 5.54 17.50
N CYS A 27 -17.90 6.29 16.97
CA CYS A 27 -19.27 6.33 17.51
C CYS A 27 -19.94 4.95 17.44
N GLU A 28 -19.82 4.25 16.31
CA GLU A 28 -20.34 2.89 16.14
C GLU A 28 -19.68 1.90 17.10
N PHE A 29 -18.37 2.01 17.29
CA PHE A 29 -17.61 1.17 18.21
C PHE A 29 -17.99 1.43 19.67
N THR A 30 -18.11 2.69 20.08
CA THR A 30 -18.54 3.05 21.44
C THR A 30 -19.97 2.61 21.72
N VAL A 31 -20.89 2.74 20.76
CA VAL A 31 -22.26 2.24 20.92
C VAL A 31 -22.26 0.71 21.09
N ALA A 32 -21.43 0.00 20.33
CA ALA A 32 -21.29 -1.46 20.45
C ALA A 32 -20.70 -1.89 21.81
N THR A 33 -19.74 -1.14 22.36
CA THR A 33 -19.07 -1.48 23.64
C THR A 33 -19.83 -1.00 24.87
N THR A 34 -20.62 0.07 24.79
CA THR A 34 -21.40 0.62 25.94
C THR A 34 -22.73 -0.10 26.18
N ARG A 35 -23.22 -0.85 25.19
CA ARG A 35 -24.36 -1.77 25.31
C ARG A 35 -24.10 -2.94 26.28
N ARG A 36 -22.85 -3.14 26.67
CA ARG A 36 -22.29 -4.36 27.29
C ARG A 36 -22.59 -4.55 28.78
N ASP A 37 -23.50 -3.78 29.39
CA ASP A 37 -23.74 -3.94 30.84
C ASP A 37 -24.50 -5.24 31.19
N ASP A 38 -25.20 -5.91 30.25
CA ASP A 38 -26.03 -7.07 30.64
C ASP A 38 -25.82 -8.42 29.90
N GLU A 39 -25.39 -8.53 28.63
CA GLU A 39 -25.33 -9.86 27.99
C GLU A 39 -24.18 -10.07 26.97
N GLN A 40 -23.57 -11.26 27.00
CA GLN A 40 -22.53 -11.77 26.09
C GLN A 40 -23.05 -12.05 24.65
N ILE A 41 -23.98 -11.26 24.13
CA ILE A 41 -24.62 -11.50 22.83
C ILE A 41 -24.26 -10.37 21.87
N PHE A 42 -23.33 -10.68 20.95
CA PHE A 42 -22.82 -9.75 19.94
C PHE A 42 -23.80 -9.50 18.78
N TYR A 43 -24.88 -10.29 18.69
CA TYR A 43 -25.80 -10.30 17.55
C TYR A 43 -27.25 -10.19 18.03
N SER A 44 -27.74 -8.96 18.14
CA SER A 44 -29.18 -8.71 18.19
C SER A 44 -29.55 -7.97 16.92
N GLU A 45 -30.00 -8.70 15.90
CA GLU A 45 -30.68 -8.13 14.73
C GLU A 45 -32.01 -7.45 15.12
N ALA A 46 -32.49 -7.69 16.34
CA ALA A 46 -33.60 -6.96 16.94
C ALA A 46 -33.16 -5.51 17.25
N GLY A 47 -33.90 -4.54 16.69
CA GLY A 47 -33.72 -3.12 17.00
C GLY A 47 -34.07 -2.79 18.45
N LEU A 48 -33.56 -1.67 18.94
CA LEU A 48 -33.77 -1.22 20.32
C LEU A 48 -35.10 -0.47 20.48
N GLU A 49 -35.68 -0.48 21.69
CA GLU A 49 -36.74 0.47 21.99
C GLU A 49 -36.21 1.91 21.99
N GLU A 50 -37.08 2.88 21.71
CA GLU A 50 -36.67 4.29 21.55
C GLU A 50 -36.06 4.85 22.85
N LYS A 51 -36.58 4.46 24.01
CA LYS A 51 -36.03 4.83 25.33
C LYS A 51 -34.64 4.24 25.57
N GLU A 52 -34.43 2.98 25.21
CA GLU A 52 -33.14 2.30 25.34
C GLU A 52 -32.11 2.91 24.38
N ALA A 53 -32.53 3.22 23.16
CA ALA A 53 -31.68 3.88 22.16
C ALA A 53 -31.23 5.28 22.63
N SER A 54 -32.13 6.08 23.21
CA SER A 54 -31.78 7.39 23.78
C SER A 54 -30.85 7.27 25.00
N ALA A 55 -31.10 6.30 25.90
CA ALA A 55 -30.23 6.05 27.05
C ALA A 55 -28.82 5.62 26.62
N LEU A 56 -28.73 4.72 25.63
CA LEU A 56 -27.46 4.28 25.05
C LEU A 56 -26.71 5.43 24.36
N THR A 57 -27.43 6.30 23.63
CA THR A 57 -26.87 7.50 23.00
C THR A 57 -26.25 8.42 24.05
N ALA A 58 -26.98 8.72 25.13
CA ALA A 58 -26.49 9.57 26.21
C ALA A 58 -25.26 8.96 26.90
N LYS A 59 -25.27 7.64 27.15
CA LYS A 59 -24.15 6.92 27.76
C LYS A 59 -22.92 6.92 26.85
N ALA A 60 -23.09 6.67 25.55
CA ALA A 60 -22.00 6.71 24.58
C ALA A 60 -21.36 8.11 24.49
N ILE A 61 -22.17 9.18 24.51
CA ILE A 61 -21.66 10.55 24.50
C ILE A 61 -20.92 10.87 25.81
N ALA A 62 -21.44 10.44 26.95
CA ALA A 62 -20.76 10.63 28.24
C ALA A 62 -19.38 9.96 28.24
N VAL A 63 -19.29 8.74 27.72
CA VAL A 63 -18.02 8.03 27.55
C VAL A 63 -17.07 8.78 26.61
N LEU A 64 -17.55 9.24 25.45
CA LEU A 64 -16.73 10.00 24.49
C LEU A 64 -16.31 11.39 24.97
N SER A 65 -17.01 11.95 25.97
CA SER A 65 -16.71 13.28 26.53
C SER A 65 -15.60 13.25 27.57
N THR A 66 -15.24 12.06 28.07
CA THR A 66 -14.22 11.92 29.13
C THR A 66 -12.82 11.93 28.51
N GLU A 67 -12.13 13.06 28.61
CA GLU A 67 -10.73 13.18 28.19
C GLU A 67 -9.80 12.36 29.11
N GLY A 68 -8.79 11.71 28.52
CA GLY A 68 -7.80 10.93 29.26
C GLY A 68 -8.28 9.58 29.81
N ASN A 69 -9.48 9.12 29.44
CA ASN A 69 -9.94 7.77 29.81
C ASN A 69 -9.24 6.72 28.92
N PRO A 70 -8.44 5.78 29.49
CA PRO A 70 -7.65 4.85 28.68
C PRO A 70 -8.51 3.85 27.89
N ALA A 71 -9.70 3.49 28.38
CA ALA A 71 -10.64 2.68 27.63
C ALA A 71 -11.17 3.42 26.38
N VAL A 72 -11.42 4.74 26.49
CA VAL A 72 -11.82 5.59 25.36
C VAL A 72 -10.67 5.73 24.36
N GLU A 73 -9.45 5.93 24.83
CA GLU A 73 -8.27 5.98 23.95
C GLU A 73 -8.02 4.66 23.22
N THR A 74 -8.26 3.53 23.90
CA THR A 74 -8.20 2.21 23.27
C THR A 74 -9.23 2.07 22.15
N MET A 75 -10.48 2.47 22.40
CA MET A 75 -11.54 2.46 21.39
C MET A 75 -11.20 3.38 20.20
N ARG A 76 -10.67 4.57 20.49
CA ARG A 76 -10.23 5.53 19.48
C ARG A 76 -9.10 4.98 18.63
N LEU A 77 -8.11 4.35 19.26
CA LEU A 77 -6.98 3.71 18.58
C LEU A 77 -7.46 2.61 17.63
N GLN A 78 -8.35 1.73 18.12
CA GLN A 78 -8.90 0.63 17.33
C GLN A 78 -9.72 1.13 16.13
N ALA A 79 -10.55 2.15 16.33
CA ALA A 79 -11.34 2.75 15.25
C ALA A 79 -10.43 3.43 14.20
N ASN A 80 -9.50 4.27 14.64
CA ASN A 80 -8.57 4.98 13.76
C ASN A 80 -7.68 4.01 12.97
N PHE A 81 -7.13 3.01 13.64
CA PHE A 81 -6.33 1.96 13.01
C PHE A 81 -7.15 1.21 11.97
N GLY A 82 -8.36 0.75 12.32
CA GLY A 82 -9.22 0.01 11.42
C GLY A 82 -9.64 0.82 10.19
N ASP A 83 -9.98 2.09 10.37
CA ASP A 83 -10.36 3.01 9.28
C ASP A 83 -9.18 3.28 8.34
N LEU A 84 -8.01 3.64 8.88
CA LEU A 84 -6.82 3.93 8.09
C LEU A 84 -6.33 2.68 7.35
N PHE A 85 -6.30 1.53 8.02
CA PHE A 85 -5.92 0.25 7.41
C PHE A 85 -6.83 -0.08 6.22
N ARG A 86 -8.16 0.01 6.38
CA ARG A 86 -9.09 -0.21 5.26
C ARG A 86 -8.90 0.78 4.12
N CYS A 87 -8.65 2.06 4.44
CA CYS A 87 -8.41 3.08 3.44
C CYS A 87 -7.18 2.75 2.59
N ILE A 88 -6.08 2.39 3.25
CA ILE A 88 -4.82 1.98 2.63
C ILE A 88 -5.00 0.74 1.75
N GLU A 89 -5.61 -0.32 2.29
CA GLU A 89 -5.82 -1.57 1.54
C GLU A 89 -6.75 -1.35 0.34
N SER A 90 -7.83 -0.58 0.50
CA SER A 90 -8.72 -0.21 -0.60
C SER A 90 -8.01 0.62 -1.67
N ALA A 91 -7.15 1.55 -1.27
CA ALA A 91 -6.37 2.36 -2.20
C ALA A 91 -5.35 1.50 -2.96
N ALA A 92 -4.69 0.54 -2.30
CA ALA A 92 -3.78 -0.40 -2.93
C ALA A 92 -4.49 -1.24 -4.00
N VAL A 93 -5.66 -1.80 -3.69
CA VAL A 93 -6.49 -2.55 -4.65
C VAL A 93 -6.99 -1.65 -5.79
N SER A 94 -7.43 -0.43 -5.50
CA SER A 94 -7.84 0.52 -6.55
C SER A 94 -6.70 0.84 -7.52
N ARG A 95 -5.49 1.09 -7.01
CA ARG A 95 -4.29 1.35 -7.83
C ARG A 95 -3.99 0.17 -8.76
N ASP A 96 -4.04 -1.07 -8.25
CA ASP A 96 -3.75 -2.26 -9.06
C ASP A 96 -4.84 -2.53 -10.12
N THR A 97 -6.11 -2.38 -9.74
CA THR A 97 -7.24 -2.54 -10.67
C THR A 97 -7.24 -1.49 -11.78
N GLU A 98 -6.94 -0.22 -11.45
CA GLU A 98 -6.80 0.86 -12.43
C GLU A 98 -5.64 0.62 -13.40
N ARG A 99 -4.46 0.21 -12.89
CA ARG A 99 -3.30 -0.19 -13.70
C ARG A 99 -3.66 -1.32 -14.67
N SER A 100 -4.25 -2.38 -14.14
CA SER A 100 -4.66 -3.55 -14.93
C SER A 100 -5.72 -3.21 -15.98
N ALA A 101 -6.71 -2.38 -15.63
CA ALA A 101 -7.75 -1.93 -16.56
C ALA A 101 -7.19 -1.05 -17.68
N ALA A 102 -6.25 -0.14 -17.37
CA ALA A 102 -5.61 0.72 -18.37
C ALA A 102 -4.83 -0.10 -19.40
N VAL A 103 -4.03 -1.08 -18.93
CA VAL A 103 -3.27 -2.00 -19.79
C VAL A 103 -4.20 -2.88 -20.63
N ALA A 104 -5.22 -3.49 -20.01
CA ALA A 104 -6.20 -4.32 -20.70
C ALA A 104 -6.96 -3.53 -21.78
N GLY A 105 -7.36 -2.29 -21.47
CA GLY A 105 -8.00 -1.39 -22.43
C GLY A 105 -7.10 -1.06 -23.62
N GLY A 106 -5.80 -0.82 -23.38
CA GLY A 106 -4.83 -0.60 -24.46
C GLY A 106 -4.60 -1.83 -25.33
N ILE A 107 -4.44 -3.02 -24.72
CA ILE A 107 -4.33 -4.29 -25.45
C ILE A 107 -5.55 -4.52 -26.33
N ARG A 108 -6.76 -4.32 -25.78
CA ARG A 108 -8.01 -4.47 -26.53
C ARG A 108 -8.04 -3.59 -27.77
N ARG A 109 -7.67 -2.31 -27.66
CA ARG A 109 -7.62 -1.37 -28.81
C ARG A 109 -6.67 -1.84 -29.91
N VAL A 110 -5.48 -2.34 -29.53
CA VAL A 110 -4.51 -2.87 -30.50
C VAL A 110 -5.06 -4.11 -31.19
N VAL A 111 -5.62 -5.05 -30.42
CA VAL A 111 -6.16 -6.31 -30.94
C VAL A 111 -7.32 -6.06 -31.91
N GLU A 112 -8.27 -5.21 -31.53
CA GLU A 112 -9.42 -4.84 -32.38
C GLU A 112 -8.93 -4.24 -33.71
N ARG A 113 -8.08 -3.22 -33.65
CA ARG A 113 -7.58 -2.57 -34.88
C ARG A 113 -6.75 -3.52 -35.75
N SER A 114 -5.99 -4.42 -35.15
CA SER A 114 -5.20 -5.41 -35.89
C SER A 114 -6.06 -6.48 -36.58
N GLY A 115 -7.24 -6.78 -36.02
CA GLY A 115 -8.17 -7.76 -36.59
C GLY A 115 -8.77 -7.29 -37.92
N ASP A 116 -9.00 -5.99 -38.06
CA ASP A 116 -9.54 -5.37 -39.30
C ASP A 116 -8.59 -5.49 -40.51
N LEU A 117 -7.30 -5.76 -40.25
CA LEU A 117 -6.22 -5.72 -41.23
C LEU A 117 -5.77 -7.11 -41.70
N ASP A 118 -6.31 -8.19 -41.11
CA ASP A 118 -5.88 -9.54 -41.43
C ASP A 118 -6.05 -9.85 -42.93
N GLY A 119 -4.96 -10.28 -43.57
CA GLY A 119 -4.90 -10.54 -45.01
C GLY A 119 -4.93 -9.32 -45.95
N ARG A 120 -4.99 -8.07 -45.45
CA ARG A 120 -5.09 -6.85 -46.29
C ARG A 120 -3.72 -6.18 -46.49
N MET A 121 -3.48 -5.61 -47.68
CA MET A 121 -2.29 -4.79 -47.96
C MET A 121 -2.57 -3.31 -47.63
N ASP A 122 -2.78 -3.00 -46.36
CA ASP A 122 -3.06 -1.65 -45.86
C ASP A 122 -1.89 -1.10 -45.04
N PHE A 123 -0.99 -0.36 -45.71
CA PHE A 123 0.19 0.22 -45.08
C PHE A 123 -0.15 1.27 -44.01
N GLU A 124 -1.22 2.04 -44.23
CA GLU A 124 -1.67 3.06 -43.28
C GLU A 124 -2.24 2.41 -42.03
N GLY A 125 -3.04 1.35 -42.20
CA GLY A 125 -3.55 0.51 -41.11
C GLY A 125 -2.41 -0.10 -40.27
N TYR A 126 -1.38 -0.67 -40.89
CA TYR A 126 -0.23 -1.20 -40.17
C TYR A 126 0.52 -0.12 -39.38
N ASN A 127 0.67 1.08 -39.94
CA ASN A 127 1.27 2.20 -39.21
C ASN A 127 0.43 2.61 -38.00
N GLN A 128 -0.91 2.62 -38.12
CA GLN A 128 -1.81 2.91 -37.00
C GLN A 128 -1.70 1.85 -35.89
N VAL A 129 -1.64 0.57 -36.22
CA VAL A 129 -1.41 -0.49 -35.22
C VAL A 129 -0.09 -0.28 -34.49
N TYR A 130 0.99 0.07 -35.20
CA TYR A 130 2.28 0.37 -34.58
C TYR A 130 2.21 1.54 -33.60
N GLN A 131 1.49 2.61 -33.95
CA GLN A 131 1.27 3.74 -33.04
C GLN A 131 0.45 3.32 -31.82
N LEU A 132 -0.60 2.52 -31.98
CA LEU A 132 -1.39 2.00 -30.86
C LEU A 132 -0.57 1.12 -29.91
N VAL A 133 0.38 0.32 -30.43
CA VAL A 133 1.33 -0.44 -29.62
C VAL A 133 2.24 0.52 -28.84
N ASN A 134 2.74 1.56 -29.49
CA ASN A 134 3.57 2.58 -28.83
C ASN A 134 2.79 3.30 -27.71
N ASP A 135 1.53 3.68 -27.96
CA ASP A 135 0.64 4.31 -27.00
C ASP A 135 0.30 3.39 -25.82
N LEU A 136 0.12 2.09 -26.08
CA LEU A 136 -0.02 1.08 -25.03
C LEU A 136 1.22 1.03 -24.13
N LEU A 137 2.42 0.95 -24.72
CA LEU A 137 3.67 0.89 -23.95
C LEU A 137 3.91 2.17 -23.14
N PHE A 138 3.58 3.32 -23.72
CA PHE A 138 3.60 4.60 -23.04
C PHE A 138 2.61 4.64 -21.87
N THR A 139 1.37 4.18 -22.08
CA THR A 139 0.36 4.07 -21.01
C THR A 139 0.87 3.18 -19.87
N THR A 140 1.47 2.03 -20.21
CA THR A 140 2.02 1.10 -19.22
C THR A 140 3.18 1.73 -18.45
N ALA A 141 4.08 2.45 -19.12
CA ALA A 141 5.17 3.19 -18.48
C ALA A 141 4.63 4.23 -17.48
N ARG A 142 3.56 4.94 -17.83
CA ARG A 142 2.93 5.94 -16.97
C ARG A 142 2.28 5.33 -15.74
N VAL A 143 1.43 4.32 -15.92
CA VAL A 143 0.70 3.71 -14.78
C VAL A 143 1.63 2.95 -13.84
N ASN A 144 2.79 2.50 -14.33
CA ASN A 144 3.82 1.85 -13.53
C ASN A 144 4.75 2.80 -12.77
N SER A 145 4.61 4.11 -12.97
CA SER A 145 5.41 5.09 -12.22
C SER A 145 5.04 5.11 -10.74
N LEU A 146 6.04 5.44 -9.91
CA LEU A 146 5.86 5.69 -8.48
C LEU A 146 5.22 7.05 -8.20
N THR A 147 5.29 7.98 -9.15
CA THR A 147 4.77 9.33 -9.01
C THR A 147 3.50 9.50 -9.85
N MET A 148 2.41 9.92 -9.20
CA MET A 148 1.12 10.11 -9.88
C MET A 148 1.06 11.38 -10.75
N LYS A 149 2.03 12.29 -10.60
CA LYS A 149 2.16 13.49 -11.44
C LYS A 149 3.40 13.35 -12.31
N ILE A 150 3.16 13.14 -13.60
CA ILE A 150 4.18 13.19 -14.63
C ILE A 150 3.95 14.50 -15.38
N ASP A 151 4.93 15.40 -15.33
CA ASP A 151 4.88 16.65 -16.08
C ASP A 151 5.07 16.39 -17.59
N GLU A 152 4.63 17.33 -18.44
CA GLU A 152 4.70 17.20 -19.91
C GLU A 152 6.12 16.88 -20.41
N ASP A 153 7.15 17.45 -19.78
CA ASP A 153 8.54 17.19 -20.12
C ASP A 153 8.93 15.73 -19.86
N VAL A 154 8.54 15.18 -18.70
CA VAL A 154 8.79 13.77 -18.36
C VAL A 154 8.01 12.87 -19.30
N GLU A 155 6.80 13.28 -19.69
CA GLU A 155 5.99 12.56 -20.67
C GLU A 155 6.71 12.42 -22.02
N GLN A 156 7.32 13.50 -22.50
CA GLN A 156 8.07 13.50 -23.75
C GLN A 156 9.32 12.62 -23.65
N GLU A 157 10.03 12.65 -22.54
CA GLU A 157 11.21 11.80 -22.32
C GLU A 157 10.84 10.31 -22.26
N VAL A 158 9.72 9.95 -21.61
CA VAL A 158 9.21 8.57 -21.64
C VAL A 158 8.97 8.13 -23.08
N ARG A 159 8.34 8.96 -23.92
CA ARG A 159 8.12 8.62 -25.34
C ARG A 159 9.42 8.45 -26.13
N ARG A 160 10.45 9.25 -25.81
CA ARG A 160 11.79 9.18 -26.41
C ARG A 160 12.55 7.91 -26.01
N GLU A 161 12.25 7.31 -24.87
CA GLU A 161 12.82 6.02 -24.44
C GLU A 161 12.00 4.82 -24.94
N VAL A 162 10.67 4.91 -24.90
CA VAL A 162 9.76 3.82 -25.31
C VAL A 162 9.90 3.52 -26.81
N SER A 163 9.97 4.55 -27.66
CA SER A 163 9.95 4.35 -29.12
C SER A 163 11.18 3.59 -29.65
N PRO A 164 12.44 3.92 -29.26
CA PRO A 164 13.61 3.13 -29.63
C PRO A 164 13.61 1.72 -29.04
N ALA A 165 13.16 1.56 -27.79
CA ALA A 165 13.04 0.25 -27.16
C ALA A 165 12.05 -0.65 -27.93
N LEU A 166 10.88 -0.11 -28.30
CA LEU A 166 9.90 -0.81 -29.14
C LEU A 166 10.52 -1.17 -30.49
N PHE A 167 11.22 -0.25 -31.14
CA PHE A 167 11.85 -0.52 -32.44
C PHE A 167 12.89 -1.65 -32.38
N SER A 168 13.61 -1.78 -31.27
CA SER A 168 14.58 -2.87 -31.04
C SER A 168 13.92 -4.25 -30.96
N VAL A 169 12.74 -4.35 -30.33
CA VAL A 169 12.04 -5.62 -30.14
C VAL A 169 11.07 -5.96 -31.27
N MET A 170 10.41 -4.94 -31.82
CA MET A 170 9.39 -5.03 -32.86
C MET A 170 9.61 -3.92 -33.90
N PRO A 171 10.37 -4.18 -34.97
CA PRO A 171 10.49 -3.21 -36.06
C PRO A 171 9.16 -3.05 -36.79
N ARG A 172 8.95 -1.91 -37.46
CA ARG A 172 7.69 -1.63 -38.19
C ARG A 172 7.34 -2.70 -39.24
N THR A 173 8.34 -3.35 -39.82
CA THR A 173 8.15 -4.44 -40.79
C THR A 173 7.52 -5.70 -40.17
N ALA A 174 7.65 -5.90 -38.86
CA ALA A 174 7.08 -7.04 -38.14
C ALA A 174 5.59 -6.88 -37.84
N VAL A 175 5.02 -5.67 -37.98
CA VAL A 175 3.61 -5.39 -37.67
C VAL A 175 2.65 -6.20 -38.52
N ARG A 176 3.00 -6.43 -39.79
CA ARG A 176 2.19 -7.28 -40.68
C ARG A 176 2.09 -8.71 -40.14
N SER A 177 3.22 -9.29 -39.71
CA SER A 177 3.24 -10.64 -39.14
C SER A 177 2.49 -10.71 -37.81
N PHE A 178 2.53 -9.64 -37.01
CA PHE A 178 1.74 -9.53 -35.79
C PHE A 178 0.23 -9.49 -36.08
N CYS A 179 -0.19 -8.77 -37.12
CA CYS A 179 -1.61 -8.66 -37.47
C CYS A 179 -2.21 -10.00 -37.93
N SER A 180 -1.41 -10.91 -38.48
CA SER A 180 -1.86 -12.26 -38.88
C SER A 180 -1.93 -13.28 -37.73
N LEU A 181 -1.51 -12.91 -36.51
CA LEU A 181 -1.58 -13.79 -35.34
C LEU A 181 -3.03 -13.96 -34.85
N GLY A 182 -3.31 -15.08 -34.18
CA GLY A 182 -4.57 -15.28 -33.47
C GLY A 182 -4.74 -14.30 -32.30
N ILE A 183 -5.98 -14.10 -31.85
CA ILE A 183 -6.29 -13.15 -30.76
C ILE A 183 -5.46 -13.44 -29.50
N ASN A 184 -5.39 -14.71 -29.08
CA ASN A 184 -4.63 -15.11 -27.89
C ASN A 184 -3.13 -14.86 -28.05
N GLU A 185 -2.58 -15.16 -29.23
CA GLU A 185 -1.17 -14.93 -29.55
C GLU A 185 -0.84 -13.44 -29.54
N LYS A 186 -1.72 -12.60 -30.09
CA LYS A 186 -1.58 -11.13 -30.04
C LYS A 186 -1.54 -10.62 -28.61
N VAL A 187 -2.45 -11.10 -27.74
CA VAL A 187 -2.49 -10.70 -26.33
C VAL A 187 -1.21 -11.14 -25.61
N CYS A 188 -0.75 -12.38 -25.80
CA CYS A 188 0.51 -12.85 -25.23
C CYS A 188 1.69 -12.02 -25.71
N HIS A 189 1.79 -11.77 -27.01
CA HIS A 189 2.89 -10.99 -27.60
C HIS A 189 2.89 -9.54 -27.09
N LEU A 190 1.73 -8.91 -26.93
CA LEU A 190 1.65 -7.55 -26.36
C LEU A 190 2.09 -7.51 -24.89
N ARG A 191 1.76 -8.53 -24.09
CA ARG A 191 2.25 -8.64 -22.70
C ARG A 191 3.76 -8.84 -22.63
N GLU A 192 4.31 -9.65 -23.53
CA GLU A 192 5.76 -9.82 -23.67
C GLU A 192 6.43 -8.50 -24.07
N LEU A 193 5.90 -7.79 -25.07
CA LEU A 193 6.42 -6.49 -25.50
C LEU A 193 6.41 -5.47 -24.37
N ILE A 194 5.34 -5.42 -23.57
CA ILE A 194 5.28 -4.57 -22.38
C ILE A 194 6.46 -4.85 -21.44
N SER A 195 6.68 -6.12 -21.13
CA SER A 195 7.75 -6.51 -20.19
C SER A 195 9.14 -6.24 -20.77
N LEU A 196 9.36 -6.58 -22.04
CA LEU A 196 10.65 -6.40 -22.72
C LEU A 196 11.01 -4.93 -22.88
N VAL A 197 10.07 -4.10 -23.34
CA VAL A 197 10.32 -2.66 -23.50
C VAL A 197 10.61 -2.01 -22.16
N HIS A 198 9.88 -2.38 -21.11
CA HIS A 198 10.15 -1.90 -19.77
C HIS A 198 11.55 -2.33 -19.27
N GLY A 199 11.93 -3.58 -19.52
CA GLY A 199 13.24 -4.13 -19.13
C GLY A 199 14.41 -3.47 -19.87
N ILE A 200 14.25 -3.17 -21.16
CA ILE A 200 15.24 -2.42 -21.96
C ILE A 200 15.39 -1.01 -21.41
N ARG A 201 14.28 -0.34 -21.07
CA ARG A 201 14.32 1.00 -20.46
C ARG A 201 15.03 0.99 -19.11
N LEU A 202 14.76 -0.01 -18.27
CA LEU A 202 15.43 -0.20 -17.00
C LEU A 202 16.94 -0.40 -17.19
N TYR A 203 17.33 -1.29 -18.11
CA TYR A 203 18.74 -1.55 -18.39
C TYR A 203 19.49 -0.27 -18.81
N HIS A 204 19.01 0.43 -19.85
CA HIS A 204 19.66 1.65 -20.32
C HIS A 204 19.62 2.78 -19.30
N SER A 205 18.59 2.85 -18.47
CA SER A 205 18.54 3.83 -17.38
C SER A 205 19.58 3.53 -16.30
N THR A 206 19.76 2.27 -15.91
CA THR A 206 20.75 1.89 -14.89
C THR A 206 22.18 1.98 -15.42
N SER A 207 22.40 1.73 -16.72
CA SER A 207 23.71 1.90 -17.37
C SER A 207 24.10 3.37 -17.62
N GLY A 208 23.16 4.31 -17.44
CA GLY A 208 23.38 5.74 -17.63
C GLY A 208 23.20 6.24 -19.07
N ASP A 209 22.76 5.38 -20.00
CA ASP A 209 22.48 5.76 -21.38
C ASP A 209 21.22 6.62 -21.47
N TRP A 210 20.20 6.28 -20.68
CA TRP A 210 18.90 6.96 -20.63
C TRP A 210 18.66 7.57 -19.25
N LYS A 211 17.80 8.60 -19.18
CA LYS A 211 17.48 9.26 -17.91
C LYS A 211 16.59 8.41 -17.00
N GLY A 212 15.86 7.44 -17.56
CA GLY A 212 14.92 6.62 -16.80
C GLY A 212 13.65 7.36 -16.46
N ALA A 213 13.10 8.12 -17.41
CA ALA A 213 11.92 8.95 -17.18
C ALA A 213 10.77 8.13 -16.57
N ALA A 214 10.20 8.61 -15.46
CA ALA A 214 9.13 7.97 -14.70
C ALA A 214 9.46 6.59 -14.08
N LEU A 215 10.69 6.09 -14.18
CA LEU A 215 11.13 4.84 -13.56
C LEU A 215 11.69 5.03 -12.15
N ASP A 216 12.03 6.26 -11.73
CA ASP A 216 12.53 6.53 -10.37
C ASP A 216 13.59 5.51 -9.90
N VAL A 217 14.50 5.10 -10.81
CA VAL A 217 15.37 3.91 -10.67
C VAL A 217 16.15 3.94 -9.37
N ASN A 218 16.74 5.09 -9.02
CA ASN A 218 17.52 5.27 -7.79
C ASN A 218 16.66 5.11 -6.54
N LYS A 219 15.40 5.55 -6.57
CA LYS A 219 14.45 5.38 -5.46
C LYS A 219 14.08 3.90 -5.29
N VAL A 220 13.86 3.18 -6.39
CA VAL A 220 13.39 1.77 -6.35
C VAL A 220 14.51 0.80 -6.01
N LEU A 221 15.63 0.90 -6.73
CA LEU A 221 16.72 -0.06 -6.64
C LEU A 221 17.75 0.28 -5.57
N GLY A 222 17.70 1.50 -5.04
CA GLY A 222 18.77 2.06 -4.23
C GLY A 222 19.90 2.55 -5.13
N ASP A 223 20.55 3.62 -4.70
CA ASP A 223 21.71 4.18 -5.37
C ASP A 223 22.98 3.66 -4.65
N SER A 224 24.09 3.46 -5.36
CA SER A 224 25.35 3.09 -4.69
C SER A 224 25.86 4.21 -3.76
N ASP A 225 25.47 5.45 -4.05
CA ASP A 225 25.86 6.65 -3.29
C ASP A 225 24.77 7.16 -2.34
N ASN A 226 23.54 6.62 -2.43
CA ASN A 226 22.35 7.13 -1.75
C ASN A 226 21.49 5.99 -1.20
N CYS A 227 22.05 5.25 -0.24
CA CYS A 227 21.35 4.35 0.68
C CYS A 227 20.18 5.01 1.42
N ARG A 228 20.06 6.35 1.35
CA ARG A 228 19.13 7.20 2.10
C ARG A 228 17.72 6.68 2.27
N LYS A 229 17.06 6.08 1.28
CA LYS A 229 15.68 5.56 1.50
C LYS A 229 15.61 4.22 2.22
N ALA A 230 16.59 3.35 2.01
CA ALA A 230 16.71 2.15 2.83
C ALA A 230 17.11 2.55 4.26
N ASP A 231 18.05 3.47 4.41
CA ASP A 231 18.45 4.05 5.70
C ASP A 231 17.28 4.77 6.39
N ASP A 232 16.43 5.49 5.64
CA ASP A 232 15.25 6.17 6.17
C ASP A 232 14.23 5.14 6.69
N VAL A 233 13.98 4.06 5.93
CA VAL A 233 13.09 2.98 6.36
C VAL A 233 13.67 2.25 7.58
N GLU A 234 14.96 1.96 7.59
CA GLU A 234 15.65 1.33 8.73
C GLU A 234 15.66 2.25 9.96
N ALA A 235 15.83 3.56 9.78
CA ALA A 235 15.72 4.54 10.85
C ALA A 235 14.29 4.58 11.41
N ARG A 236 13.26 4.56 10.56
CA ARG A 236 11.85 4.46 10.98
C ARG A 236 11.56 3.16 11.71
N LEU A 237 12.10 2.04 11.24
CA LEU A 237 11.99 0.76 11.92
C LEU A 237 12.70 0.81 13.29
N GLY A 238 13.85 1.47 13.38
CA GLY A 238 14.55 1.72 14.63
C GLY A 238 13.74 2.57 15.62
N GLU A 239 13.02 3.60 15.13
CA GLU A 239 12.09 4.40 15.93
C GLU A 239 10.95 3.55 16.48
N ILE A 240 10.30 2.74 15.62
CA ILE A 240 9.24 1.81 16.02
C ILE A 240 9.75 0.82 17.09
N ASN A 241 10.90 0.21 16.85
CA ASN A 241 11.54 -0.74 17.79
C ASN A 241 11.86 -0.08 19.14
N GLY A 242 12.42 1.12 19.10
CA GLY A 242 12.68 1.91 20.30
C GLY A 242 11.40 2.19 21.08
N LYS A 243 10.31 2.53 20.40
CA LYS A 243 9.02 2.78 21.05
C LYS A 243 8.39 1.52 21.64
N ILE A 244 8.44 0.39 20.93
CA ILE A 244 7.99 -0.91 21.43
C ILE A 244 8.73 -1.27 22.72
N ALA A 245 10.05 -1.09 22.76
CA ALA A 245 10.85 -1.36 23.95
C ALA A 245 10.46 -0.45 25.13
N GLN A 246 10.31 0.86 24.89
CA GLN A 246 9.88 1.83 25.89
C GLN A 246 8.49 1.50 26.46
N LEU A 247 7.55 1.12 25.60
CA LEU A 247 6.21 0.69 26.00
C LEU A 247 6.27 -0.57 26.86
N GLY A 248 7.09 -1.56 26.47
CA GLY A 248 7.30 -2.79 27.25
C GLY A 248 7.80 -2.49 28.67
N GLU A 249 8.79 -1.61 28.81
CA GLU A 249 9.29 -1.18 30.12
C GLU A 249 8.22 -0.42 30.92
N HIS A 250 7.46 0.46 30.27
CA HIS A 250 6.41 1.22 30.93
C HIS A 250 5.28 0.31 31.45
N ILE A 251 4.82 -0.65 30.64
CA ILE A 251 3.84 -1.65 31.04
C ILE A 251 4.35 -2.49 32.22
N ALA A 252 5.62 -2.91 32.19
CA ALA A 252 6.21 -3.66 33.29
C ALA A 252 6.24 -2.86 34.61
N ARG A 253 6.53 -1.55 34.54
CA ARG A 253 6.47 -0.65 35.70
C ARG A 253 5.06 -0.51 36.26
N LEU A 254 4.05 -0.32 35.40
CA LEU A 254 2.64 -0.24 35.83
C LEU A 254 2.14 -1.56 36.43
N LEU A 255 2.54 -2.70 35.84
CA LEU A 255 2.24 -4.02 36.42
C LEU A 255 2.87 -4.19 37.80
N PHE A 256 4.12 -3.78 37.98
CA PHE A 256 4.76 -3.84 39.29
C PHE A 256 4.06 -2.93 40.31
N ALA A 257 3.75 -1.68 39.93
CA ALA A 257 3.05 -0.73 40.79
C ALA A 257 1.68 -1.26 41.22
N SER A 258 0.87 -1.78 40.30
CA SER A 258 -0.45 -2.36 40.61
C SER A 258 -0.36 -3.57 41.55
N LEU A 259 0.68 -4.41 41.42
CA LEU A 259 0.91 -5.54 42.32
C LEU A 259 1.31 -5.10 43.74
N VAL A 260 2.09 -4.02 43.87
CA VAL A 260 2.45 -3.44 45.17
C VAL A 260 1.22 -2.81 45.83
N SER A 261 0.47 -1.97 45.11
CA SER A 261 -0.77 -1.36 45.62
C SER A 261 -1.79 -2.40 46.06
N LYS A 262 -1.88 -3.55 45.38
CA LYS A 262 -2.76 -4.66 45.78
C LYS A 262 -2.32 -5.36 47.08
N LYS A 263 -1.03 -5.36 47.41
CA LYS A 263 -0.51 -5.95 48.65
C LYS A 263 -0.66 -5.03 49.86
N GLU A 264 -0.62 -3.72 49.62
CA GLU A 264 -0.70 -2.69 50.67
C GLU A 264 -2.15 -2.28 50.99
N GLY A 265 -3.10 -2.56 50.09
CA GLY A 265 -4.49 -2.12 50.23
C GLY A 265 -5.38 -3.01 51.11
N SER A 266 -5.88 -2.45 52.21
CA SER A 266 -6.93 -3.02 53.06
C SER A 266 -8.33 -2.69 52.52
N GLY A 267 -8.86 -3.50 51.61
CA GLY A 267 -10.32 -3.64 51.36
C GLY A 267 -11.18 -2.41 50.98
N ASP A 268 -10.61 -1.22 50.80
CA ASP A 268 -11.37 0.01 50.52
C ASP A 268 -11.74 0.20 49.04
N CYS A 269 -12.87 0.87 48.80
CA CYS A 269 -13.44 1.11 47.47
C CYS A 269 -12.54 1.98 46.56
N GLU A 270 -11.75 2.90 47.13
CA GLU A 270 -10.78 3.71 46.36
C GLU A 270 -9.66 2.85 45.76
N HIS A 271 -9.24 1.76 46.43
CA HIS A 271 -8.22 0.85 45.90
C HIS A 271 -8.72 0.08 44.67
N THR A 272 -10.01 -0.26 44.60
CA THR A 272 -10.58 -0.91 43.43
C THR A 272 -10.64 -0.01 42.20
N GLU A 273 -10.91 1.29 42.37
CA GLU A 273 -10.90 2.26 41.27
C GLU A 273 -9.48 2.49 40.72
N HIS A 274 -8.48 2.63 41.60
CA HIS A 274 -7.08 2.74 41.18
C HIS A 274 -6.59 1.50 40.41
N LEU A 275 -6.98 0.30 40.82
CA LEU A 275 -6.63 -0.94 40.11
C LEU A 275 -7.33 -1.05 38.75
N SER A 276 -8.57 -0.54 38.63
CA SER A 276 -9.28 -0.47 37.34
C SER A 276 -8.55 0.46 36.37
N GLN A 277 -8.13 1.64 36.84
CA GLN A 277 -7.37 2.60 36.03
C GLN A 277 -6.06 1.97 35.50
N PHE A 278 -5.28 1.30 36.36
CA PHE A 278 -4.07 0.59 35.92
C PHE A 278 -4.36 -0.46 34.85
N ALA A 279 -5.45 -1.22 35.00
CA ALA A 279 -5.83 -2.24 34.03
C ALA A 279 -6.18 -1.64 32.67
N GLU A 280 -6.89 -0.51 32.65
CA GLU A 280 -7.24 0.22 31.43
C GLU A 280 -5.99 0.83 30.76
N ASP A 281 -5.10 1.46 31.52
CA ASP A 281 -3.81 1.99 31.05
C ASP A 281 -2.97 0.88 30.38
N ILE A 282 -2.83 -0.26 31.08
CA ILE A 282 -2.08 -1.41 30.56
C ILE A 282 -2.73 -1.95 29.28
N CYS A 283 -4.07 -1.96 29.21
CA CYS A 283 -4.79 -2.41 28.02
C CYS A 283 -4.48 -1.51 26.82
N TYR A 284 -4.58 -0.19 27.00
CA TYR A 284 -4.25 0.79 25.96
C TYR A 284 -2.81 0.64 25.47
N LEU A 285 -1.85 0.66 26.38
CA LEU A 285 -0.42 0.56 26.03
C LEU A 285 -0.11 -0.77 25.34
N ARG A 286 -0.74 -1.87 25.78
CA ARG A 286 -0.57 -3.18 25.14
C ARG A 286 -1.19 -3.23 23.75
N GLN A 287 -2.31 -2.55 23.54
CA GLN A 287 -2.90 -2.43 22.21
C GLN A 287 -1.98 -1.66 21.25
N CYS A 288 -1.38 -0.54 21.70
CA CYS A 288 -0.35 0.18 20.95
C CYS A 288 0.83 -0.73 20.60
N THR A 289 1.37 -1.46 21.58
CA THR A 289 2.49 -2.39 21.36
C THR A 289 2.16 -3.46 20.34
N VAL A 290 0.99 -4.10 20.42
CA VAL A 290 0.58 -5.15 19.48
C VAL A 290 0.46 -4.61 18.05
N TYR A 291 -0.10 -3.41 17.87
CA TYR A 291 -0.18 -2.80 16.54
C TYR A 291 1.19 -2.45 15.98
N LEU A 292 2.05 -1.82 16.78
CA LEU A 292 3.41 -1.50 16.36
C LEU A 292 4.23 -2.75 16.01
N GLN A 293 4.11 -3.83 16.81
CA GLN A 293 4.77 -5.10 16.53
C GLN A 293 4.27 -5.73 15.24
N SER A 294 2.95 -5.76 15.02
CA SER A 294 2.38 -6.29 13.77
C SER A 294 2.88 -5.51 12.55
N ILE A 295 2.97 -4.17 12.66
CA ILE A 295 3.49 -3.33 11.59
C ILE A 295 4.99 -3.54 11.37
N GLN A 296 5.77 -3.63 12.45
CA GLN A 296 7.21 -3.91 12.40
C GLN A 296 7.49 -5.21 11.64
N GLU A 297 6.79 -6.29 11.98
CA GLU A 297 6.98 -7.58 11.30
C GLU A 297 6.61 -7.51 9.80
N ASP A 298 5.55 -6.77 9.45
CA ASP A 298 5.17 -6.55 8.05
C ASP A 298 6.28 -5.81 7.27
N ILE A 299 6.86 -4.76 7.87
CA ILE A 299 7.96 -3.99 7.28
C ILE A 299 9.22 -4.84 7.14
N GLU A 300 9.61 -5.60 8.17
CA GLU A 300 10.78 -6.49 8.13
C GLU A 300 10.65 -7.55 7.03
N ARG A 301 9.46 -8.17 6.91
CA ARG A 301 9.18 -9.14 5.85
C ARG A 301 9.25 -8.49 4.46
N ALA A 302 8.71 -7.29 4.30
CA ALA A 302 8.76 -6.54 3.03
C ALA A 302 10.19 -6.11 2.66
N LEU A 303 10.98 -5.64 3.63
CA LEU A 303 12.40 -5.32 3.45
C LEU A 303 13.20 -6.55 2.98
N GLY A 304 12.96 -7.73 3.57
CA GLY A 304 13.59 -8.97 3.13
C GLY A 304 13.30 -9.27 1.65
N ARG A 305 12.04 -9.11 1.20
CA ARG A 305 11.65 -9.30 -0.21
C ARG A 305 12.23 -8.22 -1.13
N LEU A 306 12.29 -6.98 -0.67
CA LEU A 306 12.90 -5.86 -1.39
C LEU A 306 14.39 -6.11 -1.63
N TYR A 307 15.17 -6.45 -0.59
CA TYR A 307 16.60 -6.71 -0.72
C TYR A 307 16.90 -7.93 -1.59
N ASN A 308 16.10 -8.99 -1.48
CA ASN A 308 16.22 -10.14 -2.37
C ASN A 308 15.98 -9.73 -3.84
N SER A 309 14.91 -8.97 -4.11
CA SER A 309 14.58 -8.51 -5.46
C SER A 309 15.65 -7.57 -6.03
N ARG A 310 16.23 -6.69 -5.22
CA ARG A 310 17.36 -5.81 -5.62
C ARG A 310 18.61 -6.61 -5.95
N THR A 311 18.94 -7.62 -5.15
CA THR A 311 20.08 -8.51 -5.43
C THR A 311 19.88 -9.25 -6.74
N GLN A 312 18.71 -9.85 -6.95
CA GLN A 312 18.37 -10.55 -8.20
C GLN A 312 18.37 -9.61 -9.41
N PHE A 313 17.89 -8.37 -9.25
CA PHE A 313 17.99 -7.33 -10.28
C PHE A 313 19.45 -7.05 -10.66
N ALA A 314 20.31 -6.82 -9.67
CA ALA A 314 21.72 -6.51 -9.90
C ALA A 314 22.50 -7.69 -10.53
N GLU A 315 22.20 -8.92 -10.14
CA GLU A 315 22.75 -10.13 -10.78
C GLU A 315 22.29 -10.25 -12.24
N CYS A 316 21.00 -9.98 -12.49
CA CYS A 316 20.44 -9.99 -13.84
C CYS A 316 21.08 -8.93 -14.74
N MET A 317 21.32 -7.71 -14.22
CA MET A 317 22.06 -6.66 -14.93
C MET A 317 23.46 -7.13 -15.35
N LYS A 318 24.24 -7.68 -14.41
CA LYS A 318 25.59 -8.21 -14.71
C LYS A 318 25.57 -9.30 -15.77
N LEU A 319 24.57 -10.18 -15.72
CA LEU A 319 24.38 -11.20 -16.73
C LEU A 319 24.11 -10.56 -18.09
N ILE A 320 23.22 -9.58 -18.18
CA ILE A 320 22.96 -8.85 -19.42
C ILE A 320 24.25 -8.20 -19.95
N ASP A 321 25.07 -7.57 -19.10
CA ASP A 321 26.34 -6.97 -19.52
C ASP A 321 27.32 -8.00 -20.10
N VAL A 322 27.41 -9.19 -19.49
CA VAL A 322 28.23 -10.29 -20.02
C VAL A 322 27.67 -10.81 -21.35
N GLY A 323 26.35 -10.91 -21.48
CA GLY A 323 25.67 -11.41 -22.69
C GLY A 323 25.74 -10.43 -23.86
N ILE A 324 25.68 -9.13 -23.58
CA ILE A 324 25.82 -8.05 -24.56
C ILE A 324 27.31 -7.88 -24.93
N GLY A 325 28.20 -7.79 -23.93
CA GLY A 325 29.65 -7.73 -24.11
C GLY A 325 30.13 -6.79 -25.24
N ALA A 326 31.25 -7.12 -25.88
CA ALA A 326 31.76 -6.40 -27.06
C ALA A 326 31.08 -6.86 -28.37
N ARG A 327 29.93 -7.55 -28.31
CA ARG A 327 29.31 -8.16 -29.49
C ARG A 327 28.45 -7.12 -30.22
N THR A 328 28.65 -7.00 -31.53
CA THR A 328 27.83 -6.14 -32.40
C THR A 328 26.43 -6.72 -32.67
N VAL A 329 26.22 -8.01 -32.39
CA VAL A 329 24.94 -8.71 -32.54
C VAL A 329 24.69 -9.54 -31.28
N VAL A 330 23.60 -9.25 -30.59
CA VAL A 330 23.19 -9.93 -29.37
C VAL A 330 22.03 -10.88 -29.69
N SER A 331 22.12 -12.14 -29.24
CA SER A 331 21.05 -13.11 -29.49
C SER A 331 19.80 -12.75 -28.69
N LYS A 332 18.66 -12.60 -29.39
CA LYS A 332 17.36 -12.30 -28.76
C LYS A 332 16.98 -13.35 -27.72
N GLU A 333 17.30 -14.62 -27.98
CA GLU A 333 17.02 -15.75 -27.09
C GLU A 333 17.80 -15.66 -25.76
N GLU A 334 18.96 -14.99 -25.76
CA GLU A 334 19.81 -14.86 -24.58
C GLU A 334 19.40 -13.67 -23.69
N VAL A 335 19.01 -12.55 -24.30
CA VAL A 335 18.75 -11.29 -23.56
C VAL A 335 17.29 -10.99 -23.26
N TYR A 336 16.33 -11.44 -24.09
CA TYR A 336 14.91 -11.15 -23.86
C TYR A 336 14.40 -11.73 -22.53
N PRO A 337 14.71 -12.99 -22.14
CA PRO A 337 14.31 -13.51 -20.83
C PRO A 337 14.90 -12.70 -19.66
N ARG A 338 16.06 -12.08 -19.86
CA ARG A 338 16.73 -11.27 -18.83
C ARG A 338 16.07 -9.89 -18.70
N PHE A 339 15.72 -9.24 -19.81
CA PHE A 339 14.95 -7.99 -19.75
C PHE A 339 13.57 -8.20 -19.10
N ASP A 340 12.89 -9.31 -19.41
CA ASP A 340 11.65 -9.69 -18.72
C ASP A 340 11.87 -9.88 -17.21
N SER A 341 12.99 -10.51 -16.82
CA SER A 341 13.35 -10.68 -15.41
C SER A 341 13.64 -9.35 -14.72
N LEU A 342 14.34 -8.41 -15.36
CA LEU A 342 14.56 -7.07 -14.82
C LEU A 342 13.24 -6.36 -14.51
N THR A 343 12.27 -6.43 -15.43
CA THR A 343 10.94 -5.85 -15.22
C THR A 343 10.26 -6.44 -14.00
N LYS A 344 10.30 -7.77 -13.83
CA LYS A 344 9.69 -8.45 -12.68
C LYS A 344 10.35 -8.03 -11.37
N TYR A 345 11.68 -8.06 -11.29
CA TYR A 345 12.39 -7.68 -10.06
C TYR A 345 12.20 -6.21 -9.71
N TYR A 346 12.25 -5.31 -10.69
CA TYR A 346 11.97 -3.90 -10.46
C TYR A 346 10.54 -3.65 -9.99
N THR A 347 9.55 -4.30 -10.62
CA THR A 347 8.13 -4.19 -10.24
C THR A 347 7.92 -4.69 -8.81
N SER A 348 8.54 -5.82 -8.46
CA SER A 348 8.58 -6.34 -7.08
C SER A 348 9.14 -5.31 -6.10
N CYS A 349 10.33 -4.75 -6.37
CA CYS A 349 10.92 -3.71 -5.51
C CYS A 349 10.00 -2.51 -5.32
N ARG A 350 9.38 -2.03 -6.40
CA ARG A 350 8.46 -0.89 -6.37
C ARG A 350 7.24 -1.16 -5.49
N ASP A 351 6.65 -2.34 -5.63
CA ASP A 351 5.43 -2.72 -4.91
C ASP A 351 5.73 -2.94 -3.42
N GLU A 352 6.88 -3.53 -3.07
CA GLU A 352 7.34 -3.62 -1.67
C GLU A 352 7.58 -2.24 -1.05
N LEU A 353 8.13 -1.28 -1.80
CA LEU A 353 8.32 0.09 -1.29
C LEU A 353 6.98 0.80 -1.02
N HIS A 354 6.00 0.65 -1.90
CA HIS A 354 4.66 1.17 -1.65
C HIS A 354 4.03 0.54 -0.40
N PHE A 355 4.16 -0.77 -0.25
CA PHE A 355 3.67 -1.48 0.92
C PHE A 355 4.33 -0.99 2.22
N ILE A 356 5.65 -0.78 2.20
CA ILE A 356 6.40 -0.23 3.33
C ILE A 356 5.92 1.19 3.66
N ASP A 357 5.79 2.07 2.68
CA ASP A 357 5.31 3.45 2.88
C ASP A 357 3.91 3.44 3.54
N ASP A 358 3.02 2.58 3.05
CA ASP A 358 1.66 2.38 3.58
C ASP A 358 1.69 1.88 5.06
N ARG A 359 2.63 0.97 5.39
CA ARG A 359 2.80 0.47 6.77
C ARG A 359 3.44 1.51 7.70
N ILE A 360 4.38 2.32 7.22
CA ILE A 360 4.95 3.45 7.98
C ILE A 360 3.87 4.48 8.31
N GLN A 361 2.95 4.75 7.38
CA GLN A 361 1.81 5.63 7.63
C GLN A 361 0.92 5.12 8.79
N LEU A 362 0.67 3.81 8.85
CA LEU A 362 -0.06 3.19 9.95
C LEU A 362 0.70 3.30 11.27
N ALA A 363 2.01 3.06 11.27
CA ALA A 363 2.84 3.22 12.45
C ALA A 363 2.80 4.66 12.98
N GLN A 364 2.95 5.64 12.09
CA GLN A 364 2.92 7.06 12.47
C GLN A 364 1.60 7.43 13.14
N MET A 365 0.46 6.93 12.65
CA MET A 365 -0.84 7.17 13.29
C MET A 365 -0.88 6.64 14.73
N VAL A 366 -0.34 5.43 14.99
CA VAL A 366 -0.25 4.88 16.36
C VAL A 366 0.68 5.71 17.23
N LEU A 367 1.83 6.13 16.69
CA LEU A 367 2.80 6.96 17.41
C LEU A 367 2.25 8.35 17.75
N ASP A 368 1.53 8.99 16.83
CA ASP A 368 0.91 10.29 17.03
C ASP A 368 -0.15 10.21 18.14
N GLN A 369 -1.01 9.19 18.10
CA GLN A 369 -2.02 9.00 19.13
C GLN A 369 -1.40 8.67 20.51
N LEU A 370 -0.32 7.90 20.53
CA LEU A 370 0.44 7.62 21.74
C LEU A 370 1.17 8.85 22.28
N SER A 371 1.55 9.81 21.44
CA SER A 371 2.19 11.06 21.88
C SER A 371 1.21 12.05 22.51
N GLY A 372 -0.08 11.93 22.18
CA GLY A 372 -1.17 12.69 22.79
C GLY A 372 -1.69 12.10 24.12
N TYR A 373 -1.18 10.93 24.51
CA TYR A 373 -1.48 10.23 25.76
C TYR A 373 -0.33 10.36 26.75
#